data_AF-A0A2V9BMD3-F1
#
_entry.id   AF-A0A2V9BMD3-F1
#
_cell.length_a   1.000
_cell.length_b   1.000
_cell.length_c   1.000
_cell.angle_alpha   90.00
_cell.angle_beta   90.00
_cell.angle_gamma   90.00
#
_symmetry.space_group_name_H-M   'P 1'
#
loop_
_entity.id
_entity.type
_entity.pdbx_description
1 polymer ?
#
loop_
_entity_poly.entity_id
_entity_poly.type
_entity_poly.pdbx_seq_one_letter_code
_entity_poly.pdbx_strand_id
1 'polypeptide(L)' 'SILAAPIVLDLVLFLDLAQRAGLRGIQEWLSFYFKSPMCAPQLYPEHDLFIQLMKLKNTLRWMMGEELITHLGAEYYD' A
#
# COMPACT_ATOMS: atom_id res chain seq x y z
N SER A 1 -5.58 22.01 -10.20
CA SER A 1 -4.82 20.98 -9.47
C SER A 1 -5.17 19.61 -10.06
N ILE A 2 -4.54 19.23 -11.17
CA ILE A 2 -4.94 18.03 -11.95
C ILE A 2 -4.31 16.73 -11.41
N LEU A 3 -3.14 16.83 -10.78
CA LEU A 3 -2.41 15.67 -10.26
C LEU A 3 -2.78 15.33 -8.81
N ALA A 4 -3.08 16.33 -7.97
CA ALA A 4 -3.38 16.08 -6.55
C ALA A 4 -4.81 15.58 -6.33
N ALA A 5 -5.79 16.05 -7.12
CA ALA A 5 -7.18 15.64 -6.98
C ALA A 5 -7.39 14.11 -7.09
N PRO A 6 -6.85 13.40 -8.11
CA PRO A 6 -7.00 11.95 -8.20
C PRO A 6 -6.29 11.22 -7.05
N ILE A 7 -5.10 11.69 -6.64
CA ILE A 7 -4.35 11.12 -5.51
C ILE A 7 -5.19 11.17 -4.22
N VAL A 8 -5.83 12.31 -3.95
CA VAL A 8 -6.68 12.48 -2.76
C VAL A 8 -7.93 11.61 -2.84
N LEU A 9 -8.53 11.47 -4.02
CA LEU A 9 -9.68 10.59 -4.22
C LEU A 9 -9.33 9.14 -3.89
N ASP A 10 -8.22 8.63 -4.45
CA ASP A 10 -7.73 7.28 -4.17
C ASP A 10 -7.49 7.08 -2.67
N LEU A 11 -6.81 8.04 -2.03
CA LEU A 11 -6.54 7.98 -0.60
C LEU A 11 -7.81 7.90 0.24
N VAL A 12 -8.85 8.68 -0.07
CA VAL A 12 -10.14 8.64 0.64
C VAL A 12 -10.82 7.29 0.48
N LEU A 13 -10.80 6.72 -0.73
CA LEU A 13 -11.37 5.39 -0.98
C LEU A 13 -10.65 4.30 -0.18
N PHE A 14 -9.31 4.34 -0.13
CA PHE A 14 -8.54 3.36 0.64
C PHE A 14 -8.67 3.54 2.15
N LEU A 15 -8.84 4.77 2.65
CA LEU A 15 -9.11 5.02 4.07
C LEU A 15 -10.48 4.46 4.48
N ASP A 16 -11.52 4.64 3.66
CA ASP A 16 -12.84 4.04 3.91
C ASP A 16 -12.77 2.50 3.89
N LEU A 17 -12.03 1.93 2.92
CA LEU A 17 -11.77 0.48 2.89
C LEU A 17 -11.06 0.00 4.16
N ALA A 18 -9.99 0.68 4.58
CA ALA A 18 -9.24 0.33 5.78
C ALA A 18 -10.13 0.33 7.03
N GLN A 19 -11.00 1.34 7.15
CA GLN A 19 -11.96 1.45 8.24
C GLN A 19 -12.95 0.29 8.24
N ARG A 20 -13.53 -0.06 7.08
CA ARG A 20 -14.47 -1.18 6.94
C ARG A 20 -13.81 -2.53 7.18
N ALA A 21 -12.56 -2.68 6.80
CA ALA A 21 -11.74 -3.86 7.06
C ALA A 21 -11.25 -3.96 8.52
N GLY A 22 -11.56 -2.97 9.37
CA GLY A 22 -11.16 -2.95 10.77
C GLY A 22 -9.67 -2.70 11.00
N LEU A 23 -8.94 -2.21 9.99
CA LEU A 23 -7.54 -1.85 10.14
C LEU A 23 -7.38 -0.62 11.04
N ARG A 24 -6.40 -0.65 11.94
CA ARG A 24 -6.12 0.41 12.91
C ARG A 24 -4.64 0.69 12.99
N GLY A 25 -4.30 1.86 13.54
CA GLY A 25 -2.91 2.28 13.69
C GLY A 25 -2.29 2.75 12.37
N ILE A 26 -0.96 2.67 12.28
CA ILE A 26 -0.18 3.18 11.15
C ILE A 26 -0.49 2.33 9.90
N GLN A 27 -1.04 2.98 8.87
CA GLN A 27 -1.36 2.35 7.59
C GLN A 27 -0.17 2.45 6.63
N GLU A 28 0.90 1.71 6.88
CA GLU A 28 2.14 1.80 6.09
C GLU A 28 1.94 1.45 4.60
N TRP A 29 0.92 0.66 4.26
CA TRP A 29 0.59 0.29 2.89
C TRP A 29 0.05 1.47 2.05
N LEU A 30 -0.37 2.57 2.69
CA LEU A 30 -0.77 3.81 2.03
C LEU A 30 0.41 4.75 1.76
N SER A 31 1.64 4.36 2.11
CA SER A 31 2.86 5.18 1.95
C SER A 31 3.07 5.71 0.54
N PHE A 32 2.59 4.99 -0.48
CA PHE A 32 2.63 5.40 -1.89
C PHE A 32 2.05 6.81 -2.15
N TYR A 33 1.07 7.23 -1.35
CA TYR A 33 0.38 8.51 -1.52
C TYR A 33 1.01 9.67 -0.74
N PHE A 34 2.04 9.42 0.07
CA PHE A 34 2.63 10.42 0.98
C PHE A 34 4.10 10.69 0.67
N LYS A 35 4.45 11.98 0.65
CA LYS A 35 5.85 12.42 0.55
C LYS A 35 6.69 12.00 1.77
N SER A 36 6.07 11.93 2.94
CA SER A 36 6.72 11.57 4.21
C SER A 36 5.86 10.52 4.92
N PRO A 37 5.98 9.24 4.54
CA PRO A 37 5.14 8.19 5.07
C PRO A 37 5.43 7.96 6.55
N MET A 38 4.36 7.70 7.32
CA MET A 38 4.50 7.28 8.71
C MET A 38 4.93 5.82 8.76
N CYS A 39 5.82 5.50 9.68
CA CYS A 39 6.26 4.13 9.97
C CYS A 39 6.38 3.93 11.48
N ALA A 40 6.48 2.68 11.92
CA ALA A 40 6.74 2.38 13.33
C ALA A 40 8.08 3.00 13.80
N PRO A 41 8.24 3.35 15.10
CA PRO A 41 9.42 4.07 15.61
C PRO A 41 10.80 3.43 15.37
N GLN A 42 10.84 2.14 15.05
CA GLN A 42 12.08 1.39 14.80
C GLN A 42 12.28 1.05 13.31
N LEU A 43 11.37 1.49 12.45
CA LEU A 43 11.41 1.22 11.01
C LEU A 43 11.89 2.46 10.26
N TYR A 44 12.56 2.22 9.13
CA TYR A 44 12.88 3.25 8.17
C TYR A 44 11.65 3.53 7.29
N PRO A 45 11.27 4.81 7.09
CA PRO A 45 10.20 5.15 6.16
C PRO A 45 10.67 4.87 4.72
N GLU A 46 10.05 3.86 4.09
CA GLU A 46 10.31 3.51 2.70
C GLU A 46 9.94 4.67 1.77
N HIS A 47 10.80 5.01 0.80
CA HIS A 47 10.58 6.05 -0.19
C HIS A 47 10.70 5.55 -1.64
N ASP A 48 11.01 4.27 -1.84
CA ASP A 48 10.95 3.64 -3.15
C ASP A 48 9.49 3.41 -3.57
N LEU A 49 9.06 4.11 -4.61
CA LEU A 49 7.68 4.06 -5.13
C LEU A 49 7.26 2.65 -5.57
N PHE A 50 8.17 1.83 -6.07
CA PHE A 50 7.84 0.46 -6.51
C PHE A 50 7.64 -0.46 -5.31
N ILE A 51 8.47 -0.31 -4.26
CA ILE A 51 8.28 -1.04 -3.01
C ILE A 51 6.97 -0.61 -2.33
N GLN A 52 6.69 0.69 -2.27
CA GLN A 52 5.42 1.20 -1.72
C GLN A 52 4.20 0.71 -2.52
N LEU A 53 4.28 0.69 -3.86
CA LEU A 53 3.23 0.14 -4.72
C LEU A 53 3.05 -1.36 -4.51
N MET A 54 4.14 -2.11 -4.32
CA MET A 54 4.08 -3.53 -3.98
C MET A 54 3.41 -3.74 -2.62
N LYS A 55 3.73 -2.93 -1.59
CA LYS A 55 3.06 -2.96 -0.28
C LYS A 55 1.56 -2.72 -0.41
N LEU A 56 1.15 -1.74 -1.22
CA LEU A 56 -0.26 -1.45 -1.51
C LEU A 56 -0.95 -2.69 -2.12
N LYS A 57 -0.39 -3.24 -3.20
CA LYS A 57 -0.96 -4.41 -3.90
C LYS A 57 -1.02 -5.65 -3.01
N ASN A 58 0.06 -5.95 -2.29
CA ASN A 58 0.14 -7.11 -1.41
C ASN A 58 -0.81 -7.01 -0.23
N THR A 59 -1.09 -5.81 0.27
CA THR A 59 -2.11 -5.61 1.31
C THR A 59 -3.51 -5.93 0.79
N LEU A 60 -3.85 -5.47 -0.42
CA LEU A 60 -5.15 -5.78 -1.05
C LEU A 60 -5.29 -7.27 -1.36
N ARG A 61 -4.23 -7.92 -1.85
CA ARG A 61 -4.21 -9.36 -2.11
C ARG A 61 -4.39 -10.17 -0.83
N TRP A 62 -3.67 -9.80 0.23
CA TRP A 62 -3.84 -10.39 1.55
C TRP A 62 -5.27 -10.24 2.08
N MET A 63 -5.91 -9.07 1.93
CA MET A 63 -7.32 -8.86 2.31
C MET A 63 -8.28 -9.79 1.56
N MET A 64 -7.95 -10.16 0.32
CA MET A 64 -8.75 -11.08 -0.50
C MET A 64 -8.39 -12.56 -0.30
N GLY A 65 -7.38 -12.87 0.52
CA GLY A 65 -6.87 -14.25 0.67
C GLY A 65 -6.06 -14.74 -0.53
N GLU A 66 -5.56 -13.83 -1.36
CA GLU A 66 -4.74 -14.10 -2.53
C GLU A 66 -3.25 -14.19 -2.17
N GLU A 67 -2.49 -14.96 -2.94
CA GLU A 67 -1.03 -15.08 -2.77
C GLU A 67 -0.33 -13.73 -2.99
N LEU A 68 0.75 -13.47 -2.26
CA LEU A 68 1.48 -12.20 -2.37
C LEU A 68 2.31 -12.18 -3.66
N ILE A 69 2.46 -10.99 -4.25
CA ILE A 69 3.36 -10.78 -5.39
C ILE A 69 4.79 -10.92 -4.87
N THR A 70 5.52 -11.87 -5.45
CA THR A 70 6.97 -11.99 -5.31
C THR A 70 7.65 -11.55 -6.62
N HIS A 71 8.89 -11.09 -6.54
CA HIS A 71 9.68 -10.74 -7.72
C HIS A 71 10.61 -11.88 -8.16
N LEU A 72 10.37 -13.11 -7.71
CA LEU A 72 11.23 -14.24 -8.00
C LEU A 72 11.14 -14.66 -9.49
N GLY A 73 9.98 -14.45 -10.13
CA GLY A 73 9.76 -14.74 -11.55
C GLY A 73 9.77 -16.22 -11.94
N ALA A 74 10.05 -17.13 -10.99
CA ALA A 74 10.00 -18.57 -11.21
C ALA A 74 8.57 -19.09 -11.40
N GLU A 75 7.57 -18.39 -10.87
CA GLU A 75 6.16 -18.78 -10.87
C GLU A 75 5.49 -18.73 -12.26
N TYR A 76 6.14 -18.14 -13.28
CA TYR A 76 5.62 -18.08 -14.66
C TYR A 76 5.96 -19.30 -15.52
N TYR A 77 6.84 -20.18 -15.04
CA TYR A 77 7.44 -21.26 -15.84
C TYR A 77 7.05 -22.67 -15.37
N ASP A 78 6.10 -22.76 -14.44
CA ASP A 78 5.43 -24.01 -14.05
C ASP A 78 4.17 -24.28 -14.89
#